data_AF-A0A651HW35-F1
#
_entry.id   AF-A0A651HW35-F1
#
_cell.length_a   1.000
_cell.length_b   1.000
_cell.length_c   1.000
_cell.angle_alpha   90.00
_cell.angle_beta   90.00
_cell.angle_gamma   90.00
#
_symmetry.space_group_name_H-M   'P 1'
#
loop_
_entity.id
_entity.type
_entity.pdbx_description
1 polymer ?
#
loop_
_entity_poly.entity_id
_entity_poly.type
_entity_poly.pdbx_seq_one_letter_code
_entity_poly.pdbx_strand_id
1 'polypeptide(L)'
;ALVYEPVEGQAFRATYNRAFSTPSSLNQFLDLGTAFPNAALAQLGYSVRVQGTGTDGFRFRQTGDYLMRSPFTPEQLGGPEQLLPANATAFWQAAVQVAAAQNPDLPPQLVAFLQSLQPTAQDISSNFFNPVTGQVGSLSALDLPDVDPIRESLQSTFELGYTGLIGGRALLAADVWYSRRSQLVTPLTVRTPFVTMNGPEIFEYLAANNLLGVLQQLGLSPEAAQATVAQLAEGLASVPMGAISSPDINANGAQLLSTYTNVDDDFDLWGVDLSARFLMNDRWSFAGSVSLVNDDSFTTSRGEVVTLNAPRRKGSVSAAYRNRGSGLGAEARARVAAGFPASSGVYEGLACLPEAPATSGPCVESSTLVDMNLSYRLPGLANTTAQLSVQNVFDTAFRSFPGTPEVGRMALLRLRYQF
;
A
#
# COMPACT_ATOMS: atom_id res chain seq x y z
N ALA A 1 -32.51 -16.03 -1.54
CA ALA A 1 -33.14 -14.77 -1.08
C ALA A 1 -34.56 -15.09 -0.64
N LEU A 2 -35.05 -14.44 0.40
CA LEU A 2 -36.45 -14.44 0.80
C LEU A 2 -37.08 -13.12 0.37
N VAL A 3 -38.25 -13.17 -0.25
CA VAL A 3 -38.98 -11.97 -0.71
C VAL A 3 -40.40 -12.02 -0.18
N TYR A 4 -40.88 -10.89 0.34
CA TYR A 4 -42.23 -10.71 0.83
C TYR A 4 -42.87 -9.48 0.19
N GLU A 5 -43.98 -9.68 -0.51
CA GLU A 5 -44.70 -8.62 -1.24
C GLU A 5 -46.07 -8.42 -0.57
N PRO A 6 -46.21 -7.47 0.39
CA PRO A 6 -47.45 -7.30 1.13
C PRO A 6 -48.61 -6.80 0.25
N VAL A 7 -48.30 -6.00 -0.77
CA VAL A 7 -49.23 -5.45 -1.77
C VAL A 7 -48.49 -5.19 -3.08
N GLU A 8 -49.23 -5.00 -4.16
CA GLU A 8 -48.66 -4.67 -5.46
C GLU A 8 -47.75 -3.43 -5.39
N GLY A 9 -46.57 -3.53 -6.00
CA GLY A 9 -45.58 -2.47 -6.02
C GLY A 9 -44.79 -2.29 -4.73
N GLN A 10 -44.90 -3.20 -3.75
CA GLN A 10 -44.15 -3.17 -2.49
C GLN A 10 -43.46 -4.52 -2.26
N ALA A 11 -42.16 -4.51 -1.95
CA ALA A 11 -41.39 -5.73 -1.72
C ALA A 11 -40.36 -5.53 -0.61
N PHE A 12 -40.26 -6.51 0.29
CA PHE A 12 -39.17 -6.66 1.25
C PHE A 12 -38.30 -7.85 0.84
N ARG A 13 -36.97 -7.72 0.95
CA ARG A 13 -36.02 -8.78 0.66
C ARG A 13 -35.10 -9.03 1.84
N ALA A 14 -34.77 -10.29 2.08
CA ALA A 14 -33.65 -10.70 2.92
C ALA A 14 -32.72 -11.59 2.07
N THR A 15 -31.44 -11.25 2.04
CA THR A 15 -30.45 -11.99 1.27
C THR A 15 -29.23 -12.31 2.12
N TYR A 16 -28.62 -13.45 1.81
CA TYR A 16 -27.31 -13.85 2.32
C TYR A 16 -26.48 -14.28 1.11
N ASN A 17 -25.27 -13.74 1.01
CA ASN A 17 -24.34 -14.03 -0.07
C ASN A 17 -22.97 -14.38 0.53
N ARG A 18 -22.32 -15.39 -0.05
CA ARG A 18 -20.89 -15.66 0.14
C ARG A 18 -20.21 -15.50 -1.21
N ALA A 19 -19.25 -14.60 -1.27
CA ALA A 19 -18.43 -14.35 -2.44
C ALA A 19 -16.96 -14.57 -2.07
N PHE A 20 -16.16 -14.84 -3.10
CA PHE A 20 -14.72 -14.89 -2.98
C PHE A 20 -14.08 -14.21 -4.19
N SER A 21 -12.89 -13.65 -3.98
CA SER A 21 -12.04 -13.13 -5.04
C SER A 21 -10.79 -14.00 -5.09
N THR A 22 -10.54 -14.62 -6.24
CA THR A 22 -9.32 -15.41 -6.44
C THR A 22 -8.08 -14.51 -6.48
N PRO A 23 -6.92 -15.00 -6.05
CA PRO A 23 -5.65 -14.30 -6.24
C PRO A 23 -5.47 -13.90 -7.70
N SER A 24 -4.93 -12.71 -7.96
CA SER A 24 -4.61 -12.27 -9.31
C SER A 24 -3.36 -12.97 -9.84
N SER A 25 -3.15 -12.92 -11.17
CA SER A 25 -1.90 -13.39 -11.78
C SER A 25 -0.67 -12.69 -11.19
N LEU A 26 -0.79 -11.41 -10.77
CA LEU A 26 0.31 -10.70 -10.11
C LEU A 26 0.60 -11.26 -8.71
N ASN A 27 -0.43 -11.65 -7.96
CA ASN A 27 -0.21 -12.25 -6.64
C ASN A 27 0.59 -13.56 -6.71
N GLN A 28 0.45 -14.30 -7.82
CA GLN A 28 1.12 -15.58 -8.00
C GLN A 28 2.46 -15.47 -8.74
N PHE A 29 2.55 -14.65 -9.78
CA PHE A 29 3.63 -14.71 -10.77
C PHE A 29 4.39 -13.40 -10.97
N LEU A 30 4.14 -12.36 -10.16
CA LEU A 30 4.94 -11.15 -10.23
C LEU A 30 6.41 -11.48 -9.96
N ASP A 31 7.31 -10.98 -10.79
CA ASP A 31 8.76 -11.11 -10.61
C ASP A 31 9.43 -9.89 -11.24
N LEU A 32 9.74 -8.90 -10.41
CA LEU A 32 10.38 -7.65 -10.83
C LEU A 32 11.53 -7.32 -9.88
N GLY A 33 12.65 -6.89 -10.46
CA GLY A 33 13.69 -6.18 -9.72
C GLY A 33 13.47 -4.67 -9.84
N THR A 34 13.52 -3.95 -8.72
CA THR A 34 13.46 -2.49 -8.71
C THR A 34 14.64 -1.90 -7.95
N ALA A 35 15.09 -0.73 -8.37
CA ALA A 35 16.16 -0.02 -7.67
C ALA A 35 15.72 0.30 -6.23
N PHE A 36 16.66 0.23 -5.28
CA PHE A 36 16.34 0.63 -3.92
C PHE A 36 16.09 2.15 -3.87
N PRO A 37 15.02 2.63 -3.20
CA PRO A 37 14.68 4.07 -3.20
C PRO A 37 15.78 4.98 -2.62
N ASN A 38 16.56 4.48 -1.65
CA ASN A 38 17.71 5.20 -1.13
C ASN A 38 18.91 5.05 -2.08
N ALA A 39 19.34 6.17 -2.67
CA ALA A 39 20.43 6.19 -3.66
C ALA A 39 21.77 5.67 -3.11
N ALA A 40 22.09 5.91 -1.83
CA ALA A 40 23.33 5.41 -1.23
C ALA A 40 23.32 3.88 -1.12
N LEU A 41 22.18 3.30 -0.71
CA LEU A 41 22.04 1.84 -0.66
C LEU A 41 22.01 1.22 -2.07
N ALA A 42 21.37 1.89 -3.04
CA ALA A 42 21.40 1.44 -4.44
C ALA A 42 22.83 1.43 -5.02
N GLN A 43 23.65 2.43 -4.69
CA GLN A 43 25.07 2.47 -5.09
C GLN A 43 25.90 1.35 -4.48
N LEU A 44 25.52 0.86 -3.29
CA LEU A 44 26.13 -0.31 -2.67
C LEU A 44 25.65 -1.63 -3.29
N GLY A 45 24.72 -1.62 -4.24
CA GLY A 45 24.21 -2.82 -4.91
C GLY A 45 22.94 -3.41 -4.29
N TYR A 46 22.31 -2.72 -3.33
CA TYR A 46 21.01 -3.14 -2.80
C TYR A 46 19.87 -2.80 -3.75
N SER A 47 18.90 -3.69 -3.84
CA SER A 47 17.67 -3.50 -4.62
C SER A 47 16.47 -4.14 -3.92
N VAL A 48 15.29 -4.04 -4.53
CA VAL A 48 14.07 -4.72 -4.05
C VAL A 48 13.67 -5.77 -5.07
N ARG A 49 13.41 -6.99 -4.60
CA ARG A 49 12.77 -8.05 -5.38
C ARG A 49 11.28 -8.03 -5.08
N VAL A 50 10.48 -7.65 -6.06
CA VAL A 50 9.03 -7.70 -5.97
C VAL A 50 8.57 -9.04 -6.55
N GLN A 51 8.10 -9.94 -5.69
CA GLN A 51 7.79 -11.30 -6.10
C GLN A 51 6.41 -11.74 -5.60
N GLY A 52 5.62 -12.39 -6.46
CA GLY A 52 4.40 -13.10 -6.07
C GLY A 52 4.73 -14.35 -5.25
N THR A 53 3.79 -14.84 -4.45
CA THR A 53 4.04 -15.96 -3.52
C THR A 53 4.14 -17.32 -4.21
N GLY A 54 3.72 -17.42 -5.48
CA GLY A 54 3.58 -18.70 -6.16
C GLY A 54 2.68 -19.68 -5.39
N THR A 55 2.93 -20.98 -5.55
CA THR A 55 2.22 -22.08 -4.90
C THR A 55 2.75 -22.48 -3.53
N ASP A 56 3.99 -22.08 -3.21
CA ASP A 56 4.73 -22.60 -2.06
C ASP A 56 4.99 -21.53 -0.99
N GLY A 57 4.92 -20.25 -1.37
CA GLY A 57 5.22 -19.14 -0.49
C GLY A 57 6.73 -18.93 -0.32
N PHE A 58 7.13 -18.39 0.84
CA PHE A 58 8.52 -18.13 1.18
C PHE A 58 8.85 -18.67 2.56
N ARG A 59 9.91 -19.48 2.64
CA ARG A 59 10.46 -20.02 3.87
C ARG A 59 11.78 -19.33 4.16
N PHE A 60 11.84 -18.55 5.24
CA PHE A 60 13.01 -17.71 5.52
C PHE A 60 14.08 -18.41 6.37
N ARG A 61 13.68 -19.40 7.18
CA ARG A 61 14.61 -20.18 7.99
C ARG A 61 15.02 -21.46 7.28
N GLN A 62 16.33 -21.73 7.27
CA GLN A 62 16.91 -22.99 6.81
C GLN A 62 17.61 -23.67 7.98
N THR A 63 17.17 -24.88 8.34
CA THR A 63 17.74 -25.63 9.48
C THR A 63 17.78 -24.85 10.80
N GLY A 64 16.90 -23.85 10.97
CA GLY A 64 16.81 -23.00 12.16
C GLY A 64 17.42 -21.61 12.02
N ASP A 65 18.29 -21.39 11.03
CA ASP A 65 19.03 -20.14 10.83
C ASP A 65 18.50 -19.33 9.64
N TYR A 66 18.79 -18.03 9.63
CA TYR A 66 18.54 -17.17 8.48
C TYR A 66 19.70 -17.18 7.50
N LEU A 67 19.39 -17.05 6.22
CA LEU A 67 20.36 -16.80 5.17
C LEU A 67 20.28 -15.34 4.71
N MET A 68 21.34 -14.87 4.07
CA MET A 68 21.38 -13.55 3.45
C MET A 68 22.12 -13.58 2.12
N ARG A 69 21.85 -12.56 1.31
CA ARG A 69 22.66 -12.19 0.13
C ARG A 69 23.31 -10.84 0.40
N SER A 70 24.57 -10.68 0.00
CA SER A 70 25.36 -9.47 0.25
C SER A 70 25.98 -8.96 -1.04
N PRO A 71 25.93 -7.64 -1.33
CA PRO A 71 26.61 -7.09 -2.50
C PRO A 71 28.14 -7.16 -2.36
N PHE A 72 28.64 -7.43 -1.16
CA PHE A 72 30.06 -7.53 -0.85
C PHE A 72 30.59 -8.98 -0.95
N THR A 73 29.75 -9.94 -1.36
CA THR A 73 30.18 -11.32 -1.53
C THR A 73 31.18 -11.43 -2.68
N PRO A 74 32.40 -11.92 -2.46
CA PRO A 74 33.40 -12.09 -3.52
C PRO A 74 32.94 -13.07 -4.61
N GLU A 75 33.35 -12.82 -5.86
CA GLU A 75 33.06 -13.69 -7.00
C GLU A 75 33.52 -15.14 -6.78
N GLN A 76 34.63 -15.34 -6.06
CA GLN A 76 35.15 -16.67 -5.73
C GLN A 76 34.21 -17.49 -4.83
N LEU A 77 33.31 -16.82 -4.10
CA LEU A 77 32.28 -17.44 -3.27
C LEU A 77 30.92 -17.48 -3.97
N GLY A 78 30.82 -17.09 -5.25
CA GLY A 78 29.57 -17.07 -6.01
C GLY A 78 28.94 -15.67 -6.16
N GLY A 79 29.64 -14.62 -5.74
CA GLY A 79 29.21 -13.24 -5.95
C GLY A 79 27.93 -12.85 -5.20
N PRO A 80 27.32 -11.69 -5.51
CA PRO A 80 26.17 -11.17 -4.78
C PRO A 80 24.92 -12.05 -4.75
N GLU A 81 24.80 -13.02 -5.66
CA GLU A 81 23.66 -13.94 -5.74
C GLU A 81 23.77 -15.10 -4.74
N GLN A 82 24.98 -15.35 -4.22
CA GLN A 82 25.23 -16.46 -3.32
C GLN A 82 24.47 -16.29 -2.01
N LEU A 83 23.72 -17.34 -1.63
CA LEU A 83 23.14 -17.45 -0.29
C LEU A 83 24.21 -17.89 0.71
N LEU A 84 24.33 -17.12 1.78
CA LEU A 84 25.27 -17.34 2.88
C LEU A 84 24.52 -17.33 4.22
N PRO A 85 25.05 -17.95 5.28
CA PRO A 85 24.56 -17.72 6.64
C PRO A 85 24.49 -16.23 6.95
N ALA A 86 23.41 -15.78 7.58
CA ALA A 86 23.24 -14.38 7.95
C ALA A 86 24.23 -13.99 9.05
N ASN A 87 25.36 -13.40 8.64
CA ASN A 87 26.45 -12.96 9.51
C ASN A 87 27.07 -11.68 8.95
N ALA A 88 26.74 -10.53 9.53
CA ALA A 88 27.27 -9.24 9.10
C ALA A 88 28.78 -9.10 9.34
N THR A 89 29.30 -9.65 10.43
CA THR A 89 30.71 -9.50 10.84
C THR A 89 31.67 -10.17 9.87
N ALA A 90 31.20 -11.17 9.11
CA ALA A 90 31.95 -11.76 7.99
C ALA A 90 32.36 -10.72 6.93
N PHE A 91 31.66 -9.58 6.87
CA PHE A 91 31.89 -8.49 5.93
C PHE A 91 32.54 -7.25 6.57
N TRP A 92 33.19 -7.40 7.74
CA TRP A 92 33.87 -6.31 8.45
C TRP A 92 34.72 -5.41 7.54
N GLN A 93 35.55 -6.03 6.69
CA GLN A 93 36.43 -5.28 5.77
C GLN A 93 35.63 -4.41 4.80
N ALA A 94 34.50 -4.90 4.27
CA ALA A 94 33.62 -4.11 3.42
C ALA A 94 32.97 -2.97 4.20
N ALA A 95 32.51 -3.22 5.44
CA ALA A 95 31.96 -2.18 6.31
C ALA A 95 32.93 -1.02 6.53
N VAL A 96 34.22 -1.33 6.80
CA VAL A 96 35.25 -0.31 6.98
C VAL A 96 35.47 0.52 5.71
N GLN A 97 35.47 -0.11 4.53
CA GLN A 97 35.58 0.61 3.26
C GLN A 97 34.38 1.54 3.01
N VAL A 98 33.17 1.06 3.28
CA VAL A 98 31.96 1.87 3.12
C VAL A 98 31.94 3.04 4.10
N ALA A 99 32.28 2.80 5.37
CA ALA A 99 32.36 3.87 6.38
C ALA A 99 33.41 4.92 6.00
N ALA A 100 34.58 4.49 5.51
CA ALA A 100 35.62 5.39 5.01
C ALA A 100 35.16 6.21 3.78
N ALA A 101 34.42 5.59 2.87
CA ALA A 101 33.87 6.29 1.69
C ALA A 101 32.76 7.29 2.05
N GLN A 102 31.96 6.99 3.08
CA GLN A 102 30.88 7.86 3.55
C GLN A 102 31.39 9.02 4.43
N ASN A 103 32.56 8.87 5.05
CA ASN A 103 33.17 9.91 5.87
C ASN A 103 34.61 10.19 5.41
N PRO A 104 34.79 11.10 4.43
CA PRO A 104 36.11 11.40 3.85
C PRO A 104 37.07 12.08 4.84
N ASP A 105 36.57 12.57 5.98
CA ASP A 105 37.37 13.20 7.03
C ASP A 105 37.99 12.17 8.00
N LEU A 106 37.67 10.88 7.84
CA LEU A 106 38.30 9.80 8.61
C LEU A 106 39.83 9.79 8.37
N PRO A 107 40.64 9.90 9.44
CA PRO A 107 42.09 9.84 9.30
C PRO A 107 42.54 8.53 8.63
N PRO A 108 43.45 8.56 7.63
CA PRO A 108 43.89 7.34 6.94
C PRO A 108 44.50 6.29 7.87
N GLN A 109 45.16 6.73 8.94
CA GLN A 109 45.73 5.86 9.98
C GLN A 109 44.66 5.08 10.74
N LEU A 110 43.50 5.70 10.97
CA LEU A 110 42.37 5.07 11.61
C LEU A 110 41.71 4.04 10.69
N VAL A 111 41.57 4.35 9.41
CA VAL A 111 41.07 3.39 8.40
C VAL A 111 42.00 2.17 8.32
N ALA A 112 43.31 2.40 8.28
CA ALA A 112 44.30 1.31 8.27
C ALA A 112 44.26 0.47 9.56
N PHE A 113 44.05 1.10 10.73
CA PHE A 113 43.85 0.39 11.99
C PHE A 113 42.60 -0.50 11.93
N LEU A 114 41.46 0.03 11.49
CA LEU A 114 40.20 -0.74 11.38
C LEU A 114 40.34 -1.92 10.41
N GLN A 115 41.04 -1.72 9.29
CA GLN A 115 41.33 -2.79 8.31
C GLN A 115 42.25 -3.88 8.88
N SER A 116 43.08 -3.58 9.88
CA SER A 116 43.95 -4.58 10.51
C SER A 116 43.18 -5.55 11.43
N LEU A 117 41.96 -5.19 11.84
CA LEU A 117 41.11 -5.99 12.71
C LEU A 117 40.36 -7.08 11.93
N GLN A 118 40.08 -8.19 12.62
CA GLN A 118 39.35 -9.35 12.07
C GLN A 118 38.37 -9.90 13.12
N PRO A 119 37.31 -9.15 13.47
CA PRO A 119 36.31 -9.63 14.42
C PRO A 119 35.59 -10.86 13.88
N THR A 120 35.16 -11.71 14.81
CA THR A 120 34.29 -12.86 14.55
C THR A 120 32.88 -12.60 15.08
N ALA A 121 31.93 -13.48 14.76
CA ALA A 121 30.58 -13.41 15.31
C ALA A 121 30.50 -13.55 16.84
N GLN A 122 31.58 -14.00 17.50
CA GLN A 122 31.69 -14.03 18.96
C GLN A 122 32.07 -12.68 19.55
N ASP A 123 32.80 -11.87 18.78
CA ASP A 123 33.22 -10.52 19.18
C ASP A 123 32.13 -9.49 18.89
N ILE A 124 31.49 -9.62 17.72
CA ILE A 124 30.45 -8.72 17.24
C ILE A 124 29.35 -9.58 16.61
N SER A 125 28.21 -9.65 17.27
CA SER A 125 27.00 -10.31 16.78
C SER A 125 26.31 -9.50 15.68
N SER A 126 25.39 -10.16 14.98
CA SER A 126 24.58 -9.52 13.94
C SER A 126 23.26 -9.00 14.50
N ASN A 127 22.85 -7.84 14.00
CA ASN A 127 21.53 -7.25 14.17
C ASN A 127 20.74 -7.35 12.86
N PHE A 128 19.44 -7.10 12.94
CA PHE A 128 18.60 -6.79 11.78
C PHE A 128 18.21 -5.31 11.79
N PHE A 129 17.93 -4.77 10.60
CA PHE A 129 17.33 -3.45 10.41
C PHE A 129 16.17 -3.53 9.42
N ASN A 130 14.96 -3.18 9.86
CA ASN A 130 13.80 -3.09 8.99
C ASN A 130 13.69 -1.66 8.42
N PRO A 131 13.90 -1.45 7.11
CA PRO A 131 13.89 -0.12 6.52
C PRO A 131 12.48 0.51 6.42
N VAL A 132 11.41 -0.26 6.63
CA VAL A 132 10.03 0.24 6.61
C VAL A 132 9.63 0.77 7.98
N THR A 133 9.94 0.04 9.05
CA THR A 133 9.53 0.40 10.42
C THR A 133 10.61 1.16 11.19
N GLY A 134 11.85 1.14 10.73
CA GLY A 134 13.01 1.66 11.45
C GLY A 134 13.48 0.76 12.59
N GLN A 135 12.87 -0.42 12.77
CA GLN A 135 13.20 -1.32 13.87
C GLN A 135 14.61 -1.90 13.70
N VAL A 136 15.38 -1.86 14.79
CA VAL A 136 16.69 -2.52 14.93
C VAL A 136 16.62 -3.49 16.11
N GLY A 137 17.20 -4.67 15.97
CA GLY A 137 17.29 -5.64 17.05
C GLY A 137 18.30 -6.74 16.77
N SER A 138 18.58 -7.60 17.76
CA SER A 138 19.48 -8.75 17.56
C SER A 138 18.90 -9.69 16.50
N LEU A 139 19.74 -10.16 15.58
CA LEU A 139 19.33 -11.14 14.57
C LEU A 139 18.82 -12.44 15.21
N SER A 140 19.38 -12.84 16.36
CA SER A 140 18.93 -14.01 17.11
C SER A 140 17.49 -13.88 17.66
N ALA A 141 17.04 -12.64 17.86
CA ALA A 141 15.69 -12.32 18.31
C ALA A 141 14.75 -11.97 17.15
N LEU A 142 15.21 -12.02 15.89
CA LEU A 142 14.38 -11.75 14.73
C LEU A 142 13.29 -12.82 14.59
N ASP A 143 12.05 -12.40 14.78
CA ASP A 143 10.86 -13.17 14.42
C ASP A 143 10.40 -12.74 13.03
N LEU A 144 10.84 -13.47 12.01
CA LEU A 144 10.41 -13.28 10.63
C LEU A 144 9.57 -14.49 10.22
N PRO A 145 8.23 -14.41 10.33
CA PRO A 145 7.37 -15.51 9.95
C PRO A 145 7.45 -15.74 8.44
N ASP A 146 7.36 -17.01 8.07
CA ASP A 146 7.18 -17.42 6.68
C ASP A 146 5.96 -16.75 6.05
N VAL A 147 5.97 -16.67 4.73
CA VAL A 147 4.85 -16.17 3.95
C VAL A 147 4.20 -17.35 3.24
N ASP A 148 2.95 -17.64 3.58
CA ASP A 148 2.17 -18.65 2.87
C ASP A 148 1.68 -18.13 1.51
N PRO A 149 1.34 -19.04 0.57
CA PRO A 149 0.71 -18.67 -0.70
C PRO A 149 -0.55 -17.83 -0.52
N ILE A 150 -0.77 -16.86 -1.42
CA ILE A 150 -1.98 -16.04 -1.40
C ILE A 150 -3.23 -16.89 -1.63
N ARG A 151 -4.13 -16.82 -0.66
CA ARG A 151 -5.47 -17.42 -0.66
C ARG A 151 -6.51 -16.44 -1.18
N GLU A 152 -7.68 -16.97 -1.51
CA GLU A 152 -8.84 -16.18 -1.87
C GLU A 152 -9.26 -15.21 -0.75
N SER A 153 -9.64 -13.99 -1.13
CA SER A 153 -10.32 -13.10 -0.21
C SER A 153 -11.78 -13.48 -0.11
N LEU A 154 -12.31 -13.57 1.10
CA LEU A 154 -13.66 -14.02 1.37
C LEU A 154 -14.54 -12.85 1.79
N GLN A 155 -15.80 -12.86 1.34
CA GLN A 155 -16.82 -11.92 1.78
C GLN A 155 -18.13 -12.67 2.06
N SER A 156 -18.72 -12.43 3.22
CA SER A 156 -20.07 -12.87 3.54
C SER A 156 -20.94 -11.67 3.87
N THR A 157 -22.06 -11.51 3.20
CA THR A 157 -22.95 -10.35 3.35
C THR A 157 -24.36 -10.80 3.64
N PHE A 158 -24.97 -10.19 4.66
CA PHE A 158 -26.40 -10.25 4.93
C PHE A 158 -27.02 -8.89 4.63
N GLU A 159 -28.13 -8.86 3.90
CA GLU A 159 -28.81 -7.63 3.50
C GLU A 159 -30.32 -7.74 3.70
N LEU A 160 -30.90 -6.72 4.30
CA LEU A 160 -32.34 -6.49 4.37
C LEU A 160 -32.68 -5.29 3.49
N GLY A 161 -33.58 -5.50 2.53
CA GLY A 161 -33.96 -4.49 1.56
C GLY A 161 -35.47 -4.26 1.49
N TYR A 162 -35.84 -3.08 1.05
CA TYR A 162 -37.20 -2.66 0.75
C TYR A 162 -37.21 -1.96 -0.60
N THR A 163 -38.25 -2.20 -1.41
CA THR A 163 -38.55 -1.43 -2.62
C THR A 163 -40.05 -1.17 -2.68
N GLY A 164 -40.43 0.07 -3.02
CA GLY A 164 -41.82 0.47 -3.02
C GLY A 164 -42.16 1.53 -4.07
N LEU A 165 -43.25 1.31 -4.80
CA LEU A 165 -43.92 2.32 -5.63
C LEU A 165 -45.08 2.92 -4.84
N ILE A 166 -44.94 4.19 -4.46
CA ILE A 166 -45.92 4.94 -3.68
C ILE A 166 -46.70 5.86 -4.61
N GLY A 167 -48.03 5.70 -4.62
CA GLY A 167 -48.95 6.53 -5.40
C GLY A 167 -48.68 6.54 -6.91
N GLY A 168 -48.03 5.51 -7.45
CA GLY A 168 -47.65 5.41 -8.86
C GLY A 168 -46.63 6.45 -9.34
N ARG A 169 -46.01 7.20 -8.43
CA ARG A 169 -45.14 8.36 -8.77
C ARG A 169 -43.82 8.38 -8.03
N ALA A 170 -43.71 7.77 -6.85
CA ALA A 170 -42.47 7.70 -6.08
C ALA A 170 -41.98 6.25 -6.00
N LEU A 171 -40.81 5.96 -6.56
CA LEU A 171 -40.10 4.70 -6.35
C LEU A 171 -39.05 4.92 -5.26
N LEU A 172 -39.14 4.15 -4.19
CA LEU A 172 -38.17 4.14 -3.09
C LEU A 172 -37.47 2.79 -3.04
N ALA A 173 -36.18 2.79 -2.73
CA ALA A 173 -35.46 1.60 -2.32
C ALA A 173 -34.56 1.92 -1.11
N ALA A 174 -34.49 0.99 -0.17
CA ALA A 174 -33.69 1.12 1.03
C ALA A 174 -33.11 -0.24 1.40
N ASP A 175 -31.80 -0.28 1.65
CA ASP A 175 -31.08 -1.49 2.02
C ASP A 175 -30.24 -1.22 3.27
N VAL A 176 -30.24 -2.16 4.20
CA VAL A 176 -29.31 -2.21 5.34
C VAL A 176 -28.55 -3.52 5.24
N TRP A 177 -27.23 -3.45 5.32
CA TRP A 177 -26.38 -4.62 5.13
C TRP A 177 -25.30 -4.70 6.19
N TYR A 178 -24.89 -5.93 6.47
CA TYR A 178 -23.73 -6.28 7.26
C TYR A 178 -22.87 -7.24 6.44
N SER A 179 -21.57 -6.98 6.38
CA SER A 179 -20.61 -7.76 5.62
C SER A 179 -19.37 -8.03 6.45
N ARG A 180 -19.00 -9.31 6.54
CA ARG A 180 -17.69 -9.73 7.04
C ARG A 180 -16.76 -10.02 5.87
N ARG A 181 -15.57 -9.43 5.91
CA ARG A 181 -14.48 -9.69 4.95
C ARG A 181 -13.30 -10.32 5.66
N SER A 182 -12.66 -11.29 5.03
CA SER A 182 -11.49 -11.97 5.61
C SER A 182 -10.52 -12.42 4.53
N GLN A 183 -9.28 -12.74 4.93
CA GLN A 183 -8.22 -13.16 4.02
C GLN A 183 -7.95 -12.12 2.92
N LEU A 184 -8.06 -10.83 3.26
CA LEU A 184 -7.79 -9.76 2.31
C LEU A 184 -6.32 -9.80 1.91
N VAL A 185 -6.04 -9.61 0.62
CA VAL A 185 -4.66 -9.52 0.14
C VAL A 185 -4.12 -8.11 0.43
N THR A 186 -2.98 -8.02 1.10
CA THR A 186 -2.29 -6.75 1.37
C THR A 186 -1.83 -6.09 0.06
N PRO A 187 -1.50 -4.79 0.04
CA PRO A 187 -0.59 -4.27 -0.96
C PRO A 187 0.80 -4.95 -0.86
N LEU A 188 1.69 -4.63 -1.81
CA LEU A 188 3.09 -5.06 -1.74
C LEU A 188 3.77 -4.41 -0.53
N THR A 189 4.31 -5.22 0.38
CA THR A 189 5.06 -4.76 1.54
C THR A 189 6.43 -5.43 1.59
N VAL A 190 7.44 -4.70 2.05
CA VAL A 190 8.78 -5.26 2.26
C VAL A 190 8.74 -6.21 3.46
N ARG A 191 9.21 -7.45 3.26
CA ARG A 191 9.13 -8.53 4.24
C ARG A 191 10.46 -8.85 4.90
N THR A 192 11.55 -8.82 4.16
CA THR A 192 12.88 -9.18 4.69
C THR A 192 13.59 -7.92 5.19
N PRO A 193 14.28 -7.96 6.34
CA PRO A 193 15.12 -6.86 6.80
C PRO A 193 16.55 -6.95 6.23
N PHE A 194 17.31 -5.89 6.41
CA PHE A 194 18.77 -5.93 6.30
C PHE A 194 19.40 -6.61 7.51
N VAL A 195 20.62 -7.12 7.33
CA VAL A 195 21.51 -7.60 8.39
C VAL A 195 22.63 -6.58 8.59
N THR A 196 22.83 -6.16 9.84
CA THR A 196 23.84 -5.18 10.26
C THR A 196 24.69 -5.73 11.40
N MET A 197 25.75 -5.03 11.78
CA MET A 197 26.55 -5.37 12.96
C MET A 197 25.95 -4.76 14.23
N ASN A 198 26.17 -5.39 15.38
CA ASN A 198 25.76 -4.88 16.68
C ASN A 198 26.64 -3.69 17.13
N GLY A 199 26.11 -2.47 17.05
CA GLY A 199 26.85 -1.23 17.35
C GLY A 199 27.50 -1.17 18.73
N PRO A 200 26.77 -1.44 19.83
CA PRO A 200 27.37 -1.57 21.16
C PRO A 200 28.60 -2.51 21.21
N GLU A 201 28.51 -3.68 20.57
CA GLU A 201 29.62 -4.64 20.54
C GLU A 201 30.78 -4.17 19.65
N ILE A 202 30.53 -3.42 18.57
CA ILE A 202 31.60 -2.76 17.81
C ILE A 202 32.37 -1.80 18.71
N PHE A 203 31.69 -0.98 19.51
CA PHE A 203 32.37 -0.07 20.44
C PHE A 203 33.25 -0.83 21.43
N GLU A 204 32.70 -1.86 22.06
CA GLU A 204 33.42 -2.71 23.02
C GLU A 204 34.64 -3.36 22.38
N TYR A 205 34.48 -3.92 21.18
CA TYR A 205 35.56 -4.53 20.42
C TYR A 205 36.67 -3.54 20.06
N LEU A 206 36.32 -2.34 19.59
CA LEU A 206 37.30 -1.30 19.26
C LEU A 206 38.06 -0.81 20.50
N ALA A 207 37.36 -0.66 21.63
CA ALA A 207 37.98 -0.31 22.91
C ALA A 207 38.94 -1.41 23.40
N ALA A 208 38.52 -2.67 23.33
CA ALA A 208 39.36 -3.83 23.69
C ALA A 208 40.61 -3.96 22.82
N ASN A 209 40.53 -3.53 21.55
CA ASN A 209 41.66 -3.49 20.62
C ASN A 209 42.48 -2.17 20.70
N ASN A 210 42.37 -1.44 21.82
CA ASN A 210 43.18 -0.25 22.15
C ASN A 210 42.97 0.97 21.22
N LEU A 211 41.83 1.08 20.54
CA LEU A 211 41.58 2.26 19.68
C LEU A 211 41.53 3.57 20.48
N LEU A 212 41.00 3.54 21.71
CA LEU A 212 40.99 4.71 22.60
C LEU A 212 42.41 5.22 22.88
N GLY A 213 43.36 4.30 23.10
CA GLY A 213 44.77 4.64 23.30
C GLY A 213 45.40 5.23 22.04
N VAL A 214 45.10 4.67 20.87
CA VAL A 214 45.56 5.21 19.57
C VAL A 214 45.07 6.65 19.37
N LEU A 215 43.79 6.93 19.63
CA LEU A 215 43.23 8.28 19.47
C LEU A 215 43.83 9.28 20.46
N GLN A 216 44.11 8.87 21.70
CA GLN A 216 44.79 9.73 22.69
C GLN A 216 46.24 10.03 22.27
N GLN A 217 46.95 9.07 21.67
CA GLN A 217 48.29 9.31 21.11
C GLN A 217 48.26 10.28 19.92
N LEU A 218 47.13 10.37 19.21
CA LEU A 218 46.88 11.37 18.18
C LEU A 218 46.45 12.74 18.74
N GLY A 219 46.45 12.91 20.07
CA GLY A 219 46.23 14.19 20.74
C GLY A 219 44.79 14.48 21.13
N LEU A 220 43.86 13.52 21.01
CA LEU A 220 42.49 13.67 21.48
C LEU A 220 42.42 13.56 23.01
N SER A 221 41.53 14.33 23.64
CA SER A 221 41.20 14.12 25.06
C SER A 221 40.50 12.77 25.25
N PRO A 222 40.48 12.20 26.46
CA PRO A 222 39.75 10.96 26.74
C PRO A 222 38.28 11.00 26.30
N GLU A 223 37.61 12.14 26.52
CA GLU A 223 36.20 12.36 26.17
C GLU A 223 36.01 12.42 24.65
N ALA A 224 36.90 13.15 23.95
CA ALA A 224 36.86 13.22 22.49
C ALA A 224 37.15 11.85 21.85
N ALA A 225 38.11 11.09 22.38
CA ALA A 225 38.42 9.74 21.90
C ALA A 225 37.21 8.79 22.07
N GLN A 226 36.54 8.82 23.23
CA GLN A 226 35.31 8.03 23.43
C GLN A 226 34.21 8.42 22.45
N ALA A 227 33.98 9.71 22.25
CA ALA A 227 32.98 10.20 21.29
C ALA A 227 33.31 9.75 19.85
N THR A 228 34.58 9.81 19.44
CA THR A 228 35.03 9.31 18.14
C THR A 228 34.79 7.80 18.00
N VAL A 229 35.15 6.98 18.99
CA VAL A 229 34.90 5.52 18.92
C VAL A 229 33.40 5.22 18.86
N ALA A 230 32.57 5.94 19.62
CA ALA A 230 31.12 5.80 19.55
C ALA A 230 30.58 6.13 18.15
N GLN A 231 31.02 7.24 17.56
CA GLN A 231 30.62 7.63 16.20
C GLN A 231 31.08 6.61 15.14
N LEU A 232 32.28 6.03 15.29
CA LEU A 232 32.75 4.95 14.40
C LEU A 232 31.89 3.70 14.52
N ALA A 233 31.58 3.30 15.75
CA ALA A 233 30.74 2.14 16.02
C ALA A 233 29.33 2.34 15.43
N GLU A 234 28.74 3.52 15.59
CA GLU A 234 27.46 3.87 14.97
C GLU A 234 27.54 3.84 13.44
N GLY A 235 28.58 4.47 12.87
CA GLY A 235 28.80 4.48 11.43
C GLY A 235 28.93 3.07 10.84
N LEU A 236 29.74 2.22 11.44
CA LEU A 236 29.93 0.82 11.02
C LEU A 236 28.67 -0.02 11.20
N ALA A 237 27.92 0.17 12.30
CA ALA A 237 26.65 -0.52 12.55
C ALA A 237 25.54 -0.09 11.60
N SER A 238 25.60 1.15 11.09
CA SER A 238 24.59 1.67 10.15
C SER A 238 24.69 1.10 8.74
N VAL A 239 25.82 0.47 8.39
CA VAL A 239 26.02 -0.10 7.05
C VAL A 239 25.35 -1.49 6.96
N PRO A 240 24.35 -1.68 6.09
CA PRO A 240 23.82 -3.01 5.82
C PRO A 240 24.89 -3.89 5.21
N MET A 241 25.09 -5.08 5.76
CA MET A 241 26.05 -6.07 5.26
C MET A 241 25.39 -7.16 4.41
N GLY A 242 24.06 -7.27 4.45
CA GLY A 242 23.29 -8.14 3.57
C GLY A 242 21.79 -7.92 3.73
N ALA A 243 21.02 -8.54 2.86
CA ALA A 243 19.56 -8.63 2.96
C ALA A 243 19.18 -10.08 3.30
N ILE A 244 18.34 -10.28 4.32
CA ILE A 244 17.79 -11.61 4.63
C ILE A 244 17.13 -12.17 3.37
N SER A 245 17.41 -13.44 3.06
CA SER A 245 16.96 -14.05 1.82
C SER A 245 16.78 -15.57 1.96
N SER A 246 16.20 -16.21 0.94
CA SER A 246 16.03 -17.67 0.88
C SER A 246 16.11 -18.17 -0.57
N PRO A 247 16.18 -19.50 -0.79
CA PRO A 247 16.08 -20.08 -2.12
C PRO A 247 14.74 -19.85 -2.82
N ASP A 248 13.67 -19.58 -2.07
CA ASP A 248 12.34 -19.33 -2.62
C ASP A 248 12.23 -17.93 -3.26
N ILE A 249 13.19 -17.05 -2.96
CA ILE A 249 13.28 -15.72 -3.52
C ILE A 249 14.15 -15.78 -4.77
N ASN A 250 13.59 -15.39 -5.92
CA ASN A 250 14.24 -15.23 -7.20
C ASN A 250 15.15 -13.98 -7.23
N ALA A 251 16.00 -13.84 -6.21
CA ALA A 251 16.93 -12.75 -6.08
C ALA A 251 18.22 -13.04 -6.84
N ASN A 252 18.69 -12.02 -7.56
CA ASN A 252 19.96 -12.02 -8.29
C ASN A 252 20.97 -11.06 -7.64
N GLY A 253 20.93 -10.96 -6.30
CA GLY A 253 21.75 -10.05 -5.53
C GLY A 253 21.21 -9.84 -4.12
N ALA A 254 21.75 -8.83 -3.44
CA ALA A 254 21.25 -8.39 -2.13
C ALA A 254 19.94 -7.61 -2.29
N GLN A 255 18.85 -8.36 -2.42
CA GLN A 255 17.52 -7.84 -2.64
C GLN A 255 16.63 -8.08 -1.43
N LEU A 256 15.96 -7.02 -0.97
CA LEU A 256 14.87 -7.18 -0.02
C LEU A 256 13.63 -7.67 -0.76
N LEU A 257 12.94 -8.67 -0.21
CA LEU A 257 11.68 -9.16 -0.74
C LEU A 257 10.56 -8.17 -0.42
N SER A 258 9.82 -7.79 -1.45
CA SER A 258 8.51 -7.17 -1.35
C SER A 258 7.47 -8.11 -1.95
N THR A 259 6.44 -8.48 -1.18
CA THR A 259 5.42 -9.43 -1.61
C THR A 259 4.06 -9.12 -0.99
N TYR A 260 3.06 -9.88 -1.41
CA TYR A 260 1.71 -9.85 -0.87
C TYR A 260 1.62 -10.81 0.31
N THR A 261 0.69 -10.56 1.23
CA THR A 261 0.24 -11.55 2.22
C THR A 261 -1.27 -11.51 2.35
N ASN A 262 -1.89 -12.55 2.91
CA ASN A 262 -3.25 -12.44 3.40
C ASN A 262 -3.24 -11.81 4.80
N VAL A 263 -4.19 -10.91 5.03
CA VAL A 263 -4.56 -10.43 6.36
C VAL A 263 -5.48 -11.47 6.99
N ASP A 264 -5.05 -12.01 8.13
CA ASP A 264 -5.79 -13.05 8.86
C ASP A 264 -6.92 -12.48 9.73
N ASP A 265 -6.96 -11.16 9.93
CA ASP A 265 -8.04 -10.46 10.62
C ASP A 265 -9.35 -10.46 9.81
N ASP A 266 -10.47 -10.49 10.53
CA ASP A 266 -11.81 -10.31 9.99
C ASP A 266 -12.24 -8.84 10.11
N PHE A 267 -12.73 -8.27 9.02
CA PHE A 267 -13.23 -6.90 8.97
C PHE A 267 -14.75 -6.88 8.87
N ASP A 268 -15.38 -6.27 9.87
CA ASP A 268 -16.83 -6.13 9.97
C ASP A 268 -17.26 -4.75 9.45
N LEU A 269 -17.97 -4.77 8.32
CA LEU A 269 -18.56 -3.61 7.67
C LEU A 269 -20.07 -3.66 7.81
N TRP A 270 -20.70 -2.50 8.00
CA TRP A 270 -22.14 -2.37 7.85
C TRP A 270 -22.46 -1.03 7.21
N GLY A 271 -23.58 -1.00 6.52
CA GLY A 271 -23.97 0.17 5.77
C GLY A 271 -25.45 0.26 5.46
N VAL A 272 -25.81 1.41 4.92
CA VAL A 272 -27.16 1.76 4.51
C VAL A 272 -27.11 2.40 3.14
N ASP A 273 -27.94 1.92 2.25
CA ASP A 273 -28.13 2.46 0.90
C ASP A 273 -29.58 2.89 0.74
N LEU A 274 -29.82 4.15 0.37
CA LEU A 274 -31.15 4.68 0.11
C LEU A 274 -31.19 5.28 -1.29
N SER A 275 -32.27 5.04 -2.01
CA SER A 275 -32.55 5.72 -3.28
C SER A 275 -34.02 6.05 -3.43
N ALA A 276 -34.29 7.15 -4.12
CA ALA A 276 -35.62 7.62 -4.40
C ALA A 276 -35.70 8.19 -5.81
N ARG A 277 -36.81 7.94 -6.50
CA ARG A 277 -37.17 8.62 -7.74
C ARG A 277 -38.61 9.09 -7.65
N PHE A 278 -38.82 10.37 -7.89
CA PHE A 278 -40.13 11.01 -7.87
C PHE A 278 -40.50 11.57 -9.24
N LEU A 279 -41.63 11.14 -9.77
CA LEU A 279 -42.26 11.69 -10.97
C LEU A 279 -43.18 12.85 -10.56
N MET A 280 -42.67 14.08 -10.67
CA MET A 280 -43.46 15.28 -10.33
C MET A 280 -44.63 15.45 -11.31
N ASN A 281 -44.38 15.22 -12.61
CA ASN A 281 -45.37 15.21 -13.69
C ASN A 281 -44.78 14.45 -14.90
N ASP A 282 -45.51 14.44 -16.02
CA ASP A 282 -45.10 13.74 -17.25
C ASP A 282 -43.79 14.24 -17.88
N ARG A 283 -43.28 15.39 -17.42
CA ARG A 283 -42.07 16.02 -17.95
C ARG A 283 -40.93 16.07 -16.95
N TRP A 284 -41.21 16.24 -15.66
CA TRP A 284 -40.21 16.42 -14.62
C TRP A 284 -40.13 15.20 -13.70
N SER A 285 -38.91 14.71 -13.50
CA SER A 285 -38.60 13.72 -12.47
C SER A 285 -37.37 14.13 -11.68
N PHE A 286 -37.39 13.83 -10.38
CA PHE A 286 -36.27 14.02 -9.47
C PHE A 286 -35.80 12.67 -8.98
N ALA A 287 -34.50 12.52 -8.75
CA ALA A 287 -33.94 11.33 -8.14
C ALA A 287 -32.87 11.69 -7.12
N GLY A 288 -32.68 10.82 -6.14
CA GLY A 288 -31.62 10.96 -5.16
C GLY A 288 -31.14 9.60 -4.66
N SER A 289 -29.88 9.56 -4.23
CA SER A 289 -29.30 8.39 -3.57
C SER A 289 -28.31 8.79 -2.50
N VAL A 290 -28.18 7.98 -1.46
CA VAL A 290 -27.14 8.09 -0.44
C VAL A 290 -26.67 6.70 -0.03
N SER A 291 -25.36 6.56 0.16
CA SER A 291 -24.70 5.35 0.65
C SER A 291 -23.82 5.72 1.84
N LEU A 292 -23.98 4.97 2.92
CA LEU A 292 -23.24 5.15 4.17
C LEU A 292 -22.59 3.82 4.55
N VAL A 293 -21.32 3.85 4.97
CA VAL A 293 -20.62 2.71 5.56
C VAL A 293 -19.91 3.13 6.85
N ASN A 294 -19.87 2.22 7.81
CA ASN A 294 -19.38 2.47 9.15
C ASN A 294 -17.91 2.89 9.18
N ASP A 295 -17.07 2.33 8.32
CA ASP A 295 -15.63 2.56 8.33
C ASP A 295 -15.01 2.56 6.93
N ASP A 296 -13.86 3.22 6.77
CA ASP A 296 -13.03 3.23 5.56
C ASP A 296 -11.55 2.86 5.83
N SER A 297 -11.20 2.55 7.08
CA SER A 297 -9.86 2.06 7.43
C SER A 297 -9.92 1.04 8.58
N PHE A 298 -9.00 0.09 8.57
CA PHE A 298 -8.91 -0.95 9.59
C PHE A 298 -7.45 -1.21 9.93
N THR A 299 -7.13 -1.26 11.23
CA THR A 299 -5.80 -1.65 11.69
C THR A 299 -5.80 -3.16 11.98
N THR A 300 -4.87 -3.88 11.38
CA THR A 300 -4.70 -5.33 11.59
C THR A 300 -4.11 -5.62 12.97
N SER A 301 -4.20 -6.86 13.42
CA SER A 301 -3.49 -7.35 14.60
C SER A 301 -1.96 -7.15 14.55
N ARG A 302 -1.40 -7.01 13.34
CA ARG A 302 0.02 -6.72 13.09
C ARG A 302 0.34 -5.22 13.02
N GLY A 303 -0.66 -4.35 13.21
CA GLY A 303 -0.50 -2.89 13.14
C GLY A 303 -0.50 -2.32 11.72
N GLU A 304 -0.83 -3.11 10.71
CA GLU A 304 -0.93 -2.64 9.32
C GLU A 304 -2.28 -1.94 9.09
N VAL A 305 -2.32 -0.89 8.26
CA VAL A 305 -3.56 -0.21 7.92
C VAL A 305 -4.10 -0.73 6.59
N VAL A 306 -5.32 -1.25 6.60
CA VAL A 306 -6.08 -1.66 5.42
C VAL A 306 -7.15 -0.61 5.16
N THR A 307 -7.18 -0.04 3.94
CA THR A 307 -8.19 0.96 3.57
C THR A 307 -9.29 0.36 2.69
N LEU A 308 -10.50 0.89 2.81
CA LEU A 308 -11.61 0.55 1.92
C LEU A 308 -11.41 1.10 0.50
N ASN A 309 -10.48 2.05 0.33
CA ASN A 309 -10.25 2.77 -0.93
C ASN A 309 -11.52 3.45 -1.47
N ALA A 310 -12.45 3.81 -0.58
CA ALA A 310 -13.74 4.39 -0.94
C ALA A 310 -14.28 5.27 0.20
N PRO A 311 -15.13 6.26 -0.12
CA PRO A 311 -15.70 7.15 0.88
C PRO A 311 -16.74 6.47 1.76
N ARG A 312 -16.68 6.76 3.06
CA ARG A 312 -17.73 6.37 4.03
C ARG A 312 -19.12 6.88 3.69
N ARG A 313 -19.18 8.00 2.96
CA ARG A 313 -20.42 8.71 2.64
C ARG A 313 -20.36 9.23 1.23
N LYS A 314 -21.34 8.87 0.42
CA LYS A 314 -21.52 9.38 -0.93
C LYS A 314 -22.98 9.48 -1.28
N GLY A 315 -23.32 10.34 -2.23
CA GLY A 315 -24.69 10.50 -2.66
C GLY A 315 -24.81 11.24 -3.98
N SER A 316 -26.03 11.29 -4.50
CA SER A 316 -26.35 12.07 -5.68
C SER A 316 -27.77 12.60 -5.63
N VAL A 317 -28.02 13.71 -6.31
CA VAL A 317 -29.36 14.25 -6.56
C VAL A 317 -29.42 14.66 -8.02
N SER A 318 -30.52 14.36 -8.71
CA SER A 318 -30.74 14.79 -10.08
C SER A 318 -32.14 15.32 -10.33
N ALA A 319 -32.22 16.24 -11.29
CA ALA A 319 -33.46 16.74 -11.86
C ALA A 319 -33.43 16.49 -13.36
N ALA A 320 -34.44 15.81 -13.88
CA ALA A 320 -34.56 15.48 -15.28
C ALA A 320 -35.86 16.06 -15.86
N TYR A 321 -35.73 16.70 -17.01
CA TYR A 321 -36.81 17.19 -17.85
C TYR A 321 -36.87 16.37 -19.14
N ARG A 322 -38.06 15.95 -19.55
CA ARG A 322 -38.29 15.25 -20.81
C ARG A 322 -39.60 15.70 -21.44
N ASN A 323 -39.53 16.32 -22.61
CA ASN A 323 -40.69 16.72 -23.39
C ASN A 323 -40.75 15.95 -24.69
N ARG A 324 -41.66 14.98 -24.77
CA ARG A 324 -41.84 14.13 -25.96
C ARG A 324 -42.30 14.93 -27.19
N GLY A 325 -43.07 16.00 -26.98
CA GLY A 325 -43.62 16.83 -28.06
C GLY A 325 -42.53 17.67 -28.75
N SER A 326 -41.67 18.33 -27.97
CA SER A 326 -40.53 19.07 -28.53
C SER A 326 -39.32 18.19 -28.83
N GLY A 327 -39.28 16.95 -28.33
CA GLY A 327 -38.11 16.08 -28.45
C GLY A 327 -36.92 16.49 -27.57
N LEU A 328 -37.11 17.48 -26.67
CA LEU A 328 -36.09 17.96 -25.75
C LEU A 328 -36.04 17.11 -24.48
N GLY A 329 -34.83 16.75 -24.05
CA GLY A 329 -34.57 16.18 -22.74
C GLY A 329 -33.33 16.83 -22.12
N ALA A 330 -33.39 17.10 -20.82
CA ALA A 330 -32.29 17.65 -20.05
C ALA A 330 -32.19 16.93 -18.71
N GLU A 331 -31.00 16.73 -18.18
CA GLU A 331 -30.76 16.28 -16.82
C GLU A 331 -29.58 17.05 -16.23
N ALA A 332 -29.73 17.50 -14.99
CA ALA A 332 -28.63 17.98 -14.17
C ALA A 332 -28.51 17.04 -12.96
N ARG A 333 -27.27 16.67 -12.60
CA ARG A 333 -26.98 15.80 -11.47
C ARG A 333 -25.84 16.37 -10.64
N ALA A 334 -26.05 16.49 -9.34
CA ALA A 334 -24.97 16.71 -8.38
C ALA A 334 -24.57 15.36 -7.76
N ARG A 335 -23.27 15.11 -7.68
CA ARG A 335 -22.66 13.95 -7.00
C ARG A 335 -21.77 14.47 -5.88
N VAL A 336 -21.92 13.91 -4.69
CA VAL A 336 -21.10 14.25 -3.52
C VAL A 336 -20.41 13.01 -2.98
N ALA A 337 -19.16 13.14 -2.59
CA ALA A 337 -18.39 12.11 -1.92
C ALA A 337 -17.54 12.74 -0.82
N ALA A 338 -17.53 12.13 0.36
CA ALA A 338 -16.59 12.50 1.42
C ALA A 338 -15.15 12.19 1.01
N GLY A 339 -14.18 12.82 1.66
CA GLY A 339 -12.78 12.41 1.54
C GLY A 339 -12.55 11.06 2.22
N PHE A 340 -11.51 10.35 1.81
CA PHE A 340 -11.23 8.99 2.28
C PHE A 340 -9.76 8.59 2.18
N PRO A 341 -9.27 7.72 3.06
CA PRO A 341 -7.95 7.13 2.96
C PRO A 341 -7.89 6.12 1.81
N ALA A 342 -6.75 6.07 1.14
CA ALA A 342 -6.55 5.14 0.05
C ALA A 342 -5.09 4.64 -0.01
N SER A 343 -4.93 3.34 -0.20
CA SER A 343 -3.65 2.63 -0.24
C SER A 343 -3.65 1.60 -1.37
N SER A 344 -2.62 1.67 -2.21
CA SER A 344 -2.34 0.67 -3.25
C SER A 344 -0.87 0.73 -3.67
N GLY A 345 -0.02 -0.06 -3.00
CA GLY A 345 1.39 -0.19 -3.35
C GLY A 345 2.16 1.09 -3.03
N VAL A 346 2.65 1.79 -4.05
CA VAL A 346 3.38 3.07 -3.86
C VAL A 346 2.44 4.28 -3.76
N TYR A 347 1.15 4.10 -4.03
CA TYR A 347 0.15 5.16 -4.01
C TYR A 347 -0.57 5.16 -2.66
N GLU A 348 0.01 5.89 -1.71
CA GLU A 348 -0.42 5.93 -0.31
C GLU A 348 -0.93 7.33 0.07
N GLY A 349 -2.24 7.44 0.30
CA GLY A 349 -2.93 8.63 0.79
C GLY A 349 -3.61 8.35 2.12
N LEU A 350 -2.84 8.41 3.21
CA LEU A 350 -3.28 8.02 4.56
C LEU A 350 -3.26 9.15 5.57
N ALA A 351 -2.75 10.34 5.24
CA ALA A 351 -2.49 11.42 6.21
C ALA A 351 -3.72 11.93 6.98
N CYS A 352 -4.94 11.55 6.59
CA CYS A 352 -6.17 11.82 7.35
C CYS A 352 -6.43 10.84 8.50
N LEU A 353 -5.64 9.76 8.62
CA LEU A 353 -5.76 8.77 9.68
C LEU A 353 -4.89 9.15 10.89
N PRO A 354 -5.36 8.90 12.13
CA PRO A 354 -4.61 9.28 13.35
C PRO A 354 -3.24 8.62 13.48
N GLU A 355 -3.08 7.40 12.96
CA GLU A 355 -1.87 6.57 13.08
C GLU A 355 -1.09 6.49 11.76
N ALA A 356 -1.33 7.42 10.83
CA ALA A 356 -0.66 7.41 9.54
C ALA A 356 0.86 7.63 9.69
N PRO A 357 1.71 6.88 8.96
CA PRO A 357 3.13 7.19 8.84
C PRO A 357 3.34 8.65 8.43
N ALA A 358 4.35 9.32 9.00
CA ALA A 358 4.66 10.72 8.67
C ALA A 358 5.02 10.94 7.18
N THR A 359 5.38 9.87 6.48
CA THR A 359 5.71 9.86 5.06
C THR A 359 4.49 9.68 4.14
N SER A 360 3.29 9.46 4.69
CA SER A 360 2.09 9.24 3.90
C SER A 360 1.62 10.50 3.17
N GLY A 361 1.15 10.33 1.94
CA GLY A 361 0.55 11.41 1.18
C GLY A 361 -0.83 11.82 1.72
N PRO A 362 -1.38 12.94 1.22
CA PRO A 362 -2.73 13.36 1.55
C PRO A 362 -3.78 12.33 1.11
N CYS A 363 -4.81 12.15 1.92
CA CYS A 363 -5.99 11.35 1.55
C CYS A 363 -6.72 11.95 0.35
N VAL A 364 -7.62 11.16 -0.26
CA VAL A 364 -8.49 11.66 -1.32
C VAL A 364 -9.43 12.71 -0.74
N GLU A 365 -9.48 13.87 -1.38
CA GLU A 365 -10.32 14.98 -0.94
C GLU A 365 -11.81 14.73 -1.21
N SER A 366 -12.67 15.34 -0.39
CA SER A 366 -14.11 15.35 -0.67
C SER A 366 -14.40 16.08 -1.98
N SER A 367 -15.41 15.64 -2.71
CA SER A 367 -15.79 16.24 -3.98
C SER A 367 -17.27 16.49 -4.09
N THR A 368 -17.61 17.56 -4.81
CA THR A 368 -18.96 17.83 -5.31
C THR A 368 -18.84 18.11 -6.80
N LEU A 369 -19.37 17.20 -7.62
CA LEU A 369 -19.32 17.31 -9.08
C LEU A 369 -20.73 17.49 -9.61
N VAL A 370 -20.88 18.42 -10.56
CA VAL A 370 -22.16 18.63 -11.26
C VAL A 370 -22.02 18.20 -12.71
N ASP A 371 -22.91 17.33 -13.15
CA ASP A 371 -22.97 16.84 -14.53
C ASP A 371 -24.26 17.33 -15.20
N MET A 372 -24.19 17.53 -16.50
CA MET A 372 -25.32 17.91 -17.34
C MET A 372 -25.44 16.98 -18.54
N ASN A 373 -26.66 16.55 -18.85
CA ASN A 373 -27.00 15.89 -20.10
C ASN A 373 -28.09 16.69 -20.82
N LEU A 374 -27.88 16.97 -22.10
CA LEU A 374 -28.86 17.57 -22.99
C LEU A 374 -29.10 16.62 -24.17
N SER A 375 -30.35 16.48 -24.59
CA SER A 375 -30.75 15.65 -25.71
C SER A 375 -31.84 16.33 -26.51
N TYR A 376 -31.75 16.25 -27.84
CA TYR A 376 -32.73 16.86 -28.73
C TYR A 376 -32.95 15.99 -29.96
N ARG A 377 -34.20 15.64 -30.24
CA ARG A 377 -34.59 15.03 -31.52
C ARG A 377 -34.55 16.10 -32.59
N LEU A 378 -33.69 15.94 -33.60
CA LEU A 378 -33.44 16.96 -34.61
C LEU A 378 -34.67 17.10 -35.54
N PRO A 379 -35.29 18.30 -35.63
CA PRO A 379 -36.37 18.55 -36.57
C PRO A 379 -35.91 18.33 -38.01
N GLY A 380 -36.75 17.72 -38.84
CA GLY A 380 -36.44 17.45 -40.24
C GLY A 380 -35.49 16.27 -40.49
N LEU A 381 -34.89 15.67 -39.44
CA LEU A 381 -34.07 14.47 -39.54
C LEU A 381 -34.73 13.33 -38.75
N ALA A 382 -35.53 12.54 -39.47
CA ALA A 382 -36.26 11.41 -38.88
C ALA A 382 -35.30 10.50 -38.08
N ASN A 383 -35.77 10.04 -36.92
CA ASN A 383 -35.05 9.13 -36.04
C ASN A 383 -33.64 9.57 -35.58
N THR A 384 -33.33 10.87 -35.70
CA THR A 384 -32.01 11.41 -35.32
C THR A 384 -32.09 12.17 -34.00
N THR A 385 -31.16 11.88 -33.08
CA THR A 385 -31.03 12.57 -31.78
C THR A 385 -29.61 13.07 -31.59
N ALA A 386 -29.46 14.36 -31.27
CA ALA A 386 -28.22 14.94 -30.78
C ALA A 386 -28.20 14.92 -29.25
N GLN A 387 -27.06 14.59 -28.65
CA GLN A 387 -26.90 14.49 -27.21
C GLN A 387 -25.56 15.08 -26.78
N LEU A 388 -25.59 16.02 -25.83
CA LEU A 388 -24.40 16.59 -25.21
C LEU A 388 -24.36 16.12 -23.74
N SER A 389 -23.28 15.46 -23.35
CA SER A 389 -22.98 15.10 -21.97
C SER A 389 -21.78 15.91 -21.50
N VAL A 390 -21.94 16.69 -20.43
CA VAL A 390 -20.85 17.42 -19.78
C VAL A 390 -20.71 16.90 -18.36
N GLN A 391 -19.58 16.28 -18.06
CA GLN A 391 -19.21 15.87 -16.70
C GLN A 391 -18.38 16.98 -16.06
N ASN A 392 -18.57 17.21 -14.76
CA ASN A 392 -17.86 18.26 -14.02
C ASN A 392 -18.00 19.64 -14.68
N VAL A 393 -19.24 20.11 -14.85
CA VAL A 393 -19.62 21.36 -15.52
C VAL A 393 -18.90 22.58 -14.94
N PHE A 394 -18.58 22.57 -13.64
CA PHE A 394 -17.89 23.67 -12.96
C PHE A 394 -16.37 23.57 -13.01
N ASP A 395 -15.81 22.54 -13.65
CA ASP A 395 -14.37 22.31 -13.74
C ASP A 395 -13.69 22.28 -12.36
N THR A 396 -14.36 21.64 -11.39
CA THR A 396 -13.83 21.44 -10.04
C THR A 396 -12.66 20.47 -10.12
N ALA A 397 -11.46 20.89 -9.69
CA ALA A 397 -10.32 20.00 -9.61
C ALA A 397 -10.63 18.82 -8.67
N PHE A 398 -10.39 17.60 -9.15
CA PHE A 398 -10.72 16.38 -8.43
C PHE A 398 -9.73 15.27 -8.77
N ARG A 399 -9.27 14.54 -7.75
CA ARG A 399 -8.50 13.30 -7.91
C ARG A 399 -9.32 12.15 -7.37
N SER A 400 -9.42 11.06 -8.13
CA SER A 400 -10.14 9.87 -7.68
C SER A 400 -9.31 8.93 -6.80
N PHE A 401 -7.99 9.10 -6.80
CA PHE A 401 -7.05 8.25 -6.06
C PHE A 401 -5.70 8.96 -5.85
N PRO A 402 -4.93 8.65 -4.78
CA PRO A 402 -3.59 9.22 -4.60
C PRO A 402 -2.68 8.97 -5.80
N GLY A 403 -1.88 9.97 -6.16
CA GLY A 403 -0.96 9.91 -7.31
C GLY A 403 -1.61 9.94 -8.70
N THR A 404 -2.94 9.98 -8.81
CA THR A 404 -3.62 10.18 -10.11
C THR A 404 -3.66 11.67 -10.48
N PRO A 405 -3.63 12.01 -11.78
CA PRO A 405 -3.83 13.38 -12.24
C PRO A 405 -5.20 13.93 -11.82
N GLU A 406 -5.30 15.25 -11.69
CA GLU A 406 -6.59 15.91 -11.54
C GLU A 406 -7.42 15.79 -12.82
N VAL A 407 -8.70 15.48 -12.63
CA VAL A 407 -9.69 15.38 -13.69
C VAL A 407 -10.56 16.62 -13.68
N GLY A 408 -10.51 17.39 -14.76
CA GLY A 408 -11.36 18.56 -14.98
C GLY A 408 -12.66 18.21 -15.72
N ARG A 409 -13.19 19.20 -16.44
CA ARG A 409 -14.41 19.08 -17.25
C ARG A 409 -14.21 18.19 -18.47
N MET A 410 -15.19 17.32 -18.74
CA MET A 410 -15.24 16.52 -19.96
C MET A 410 -16.57 16.71 -20.68
N ALA A 411 -16.55 17.04 -21.98
CA ALA A 411 -17.74 17.17 -22.81
C ALA A 411 -17.73 16.15 -23.96
N LEU A 412 -18.85 15.46 -24.15
CA LEU A 412 -19.06 14.47 -25.22
C LEU A 412 -20.33 14.82 -26.01
N LEU A 413 -20.17 15.04 -27.32
CA LEU A 413 -21.28 15.17 -28.26
C LEU A 413 -21.50 13.84 -28.98
N ARG A 414 -22.73 13.33 -28.96
CA ARG A 414 -23.16 12.12 -29.65
C ARG A 414 -24.34 12.42 -30.58
N LEU A 415 -24.24 11.95 -31.82
CA LEU A 415 -25.35 11.85 -32.76
C LEU A 415 -25.79 10.38 -32.85
N ARG A 416 -27.09 10.11 -32.72
CA ARG A 416 -27.66 8.77 -32.83
C ARG A 416 -28.76 8.76 -33.87
N TYR A 417 -28.68 7.82 -34.81
CA TYR A 417 -29.73 7.50 -35.77
C TYR A 417 -30.32 6.12 -35.42
N GLN A 418 -31.65 5.97 -35.48
CA GLN A 418 -32.34 4.69 -35.27
C GLN A 418 -33.03 4.27 -36.56
N PHE A 419 -32.71 3.06 -37.04
CA PHE A 419 -33.31 2.47 -38.25
C PHE A 419 -34.69 1.89 -37.97
#